data_AF-A0A0L0UU41-F1
#
_entry.id   AF-A0A0L0UU41-F1
#
_cell.length_a   1.000
_cell.length_b   1.000
_cell.length_c   1.000
_cell.angle_alpha   90.00
_cell.angle_beta   90.00
_cell.angle_gamma   90.00
#
_symmetry.space_group_name_H-M   'P 1'
#
loop_
_entity.id
_entity.type
_entity.pdbx_description
1 polymer ?
#
loop_
_entity_poly.entity_id
_entity_poly.type
_entity_poly.pdbx_seq_one_letter_code
_entity_poly.pdbx_strand_id
1 'polypeptide(L)'
;MIDQTEEANSKKELQVELRLGLLPSIRDQLINLRQIIDLESDFSQQDPTSRYQLVCGIQSDIVVTYNQIKSALFTICPASAKFTKINRLVTDDQDLEELKFYRLHGIACHVGDDFLATSSPILYFFEKSYQFIHRLKSTGKTPDDELSFSDDHLYFSEDELYFARKKVIRSIYSALAGIESAIEWLRGSELDMIQDEWTLQIDTLDTFGGL
;
A
#
# COMPACT_ATOMS: atom_id res chain seq x y z
N MET A 1 13.76 -24.20 24.56
CA MET A 1 13.43 -24.95 23.34
C MET A 1 11.95 -24.77 22.93
N ILE A 2 11.33 -23.63 23.30
CA ILE A 2 9.94 -23.27 22.98
C ILE A 2 9.88 -22.29 21.78
N ASP A 3 11.02 -21.78 21.33
CA ASP A 3 11.12 -20.54 20.55
C ASP A 3 10.78 -20.66 19.05
N GLN A 4 11.15 -21.77 18.39
CA GLN A 4 11.11 -21.84 16.92
C GLN A 4 9.74 -22.25 16.34
N THR A 5 8.99 -23.09 17.05
CA THR A 5 7.67 -23.56 16.60
C THR A 5 6.61 -22.49 16.82
N GLU A 6 6.71 -21.73 17.90
CA GLU A 6 5.80 -20.61 18.20
C GLU A 6 6.01 -19.44 17.22
N GLU A 7 7.27 -19.10 16.91
CA GLU A 7 7.61 -18.10 15.88
C GLU A 7 7.09 -18.51 14.49
N ALA A 8 7.26 -19.78 14.10
CA ALA A 8 6.76 -20.28 12.83
C ALA A 8 5.22 -20.23 12.74
N ASN A 9 4.51 -20.63 13.79
CA ASN A 9 3.05 -20.55 13.84
C ASN A 9 2.55 -19.11 13.75
N SER A 10 3.19 -18.17 14.46
CA SER A 10 2.83 -16.75 14.39
C SER A 10 3.00 -16.18 12.98
N LYS A 11 4.07 -16.55 12.26
CA LYS A 11 4.29 -16.11 10.88
C LYS A 11 3.26 -16.70 9.91
N LYS A 12 2.82 -17.95 10.10
CA LYS A 12 1.73 -18.55 9.31
C LYS A 12 0.41 -17.82 9.55
N GLU A 13 0.06 -17.54 10.80
CA GLU A 13 -1.14 -16.77 11.15
C GLU A 13 -1.13 -15.38 10.49
N LEU A 14 0.00 -14.67 10.53
CA LEU A 14 0.14 -13.36 9.88
C LEU A 14 0.01 -13.43 8.35
N GLN A 15 0.47 -14.51 7.70
CA GLN A 15 0.25 -14.70 6.26
C GLN A 15 -1.21 -14.92 5.92
N VAL A 16 -1.92 -15.71 6.72
CA VAL A 16 -3.36 -15.92 6.57
C VAL A 16 -4.12 -14.60 6.76
N GLU A 17 -3.76 -13.83 7.78
CA GLU A 17 -4.34 -12.51 8.06
C GLU A 17 -4.06 -11.53 6.90
N LEU A 18 -2.84 -11.51 6.36
CA LEU A 18 -2.47 -10.68 5.21
C LEU A 18 -3.34 -11.03 3.99
N ARG A 19 -3.48 -12.32 3.69
CA ARG A 19 -4.21 -12.82 2.51
C ARG A 19 -5.73 -12.63 2.61
N LEU A 20 -6.32 -12.99 3.75
CA LEU A 20 -7.79 -13.08 3.88
C LEU A 20 -8.41 -11.86 4.57
N GLY A 21 -7.62 -11.05 5.28
CA GLY A 21 -8.08 -9.89 6.02
C GLY A 21 -7.54 -8.59 5.45
N LEU A 22 -6.23 -8.35 5.62
CA LEU A 22 -5.63 -7.03 5.41
C LEU A 22 -5.65 -6.59 3.94
N LEU A 23 -5.23 -7.45 3.01
CA LEU A 23 -5.20 -7.12 1.57
C LEU A 23 -6.60 -6.87 0.98
N PRO A 24 -7.61 -7.72 1.23
CA PRO A 24 -8.98 -7.43 0.82
C PRO A 24 -9.52 -6.14 1.47
N SER A 25 -9.24 -5.92 2.75
CA SER A 25 -9.71 -4.72 3.46
C SER A 25 -9.14 -3.43 2.87
N ILE A 26 -7.82 -3.36 2.65
CA ILE A 26 -7.20 -2.16 2.09
C ILE A 26 -7.65 -1.90 0.65
N ARG A 27 -7.89 -2.96 -0.13
CA ARG A 27 -8.46 -2.87 -1.48
C ARG A 27 -9.82 -2.18 -1.46
N ASP A 28 -10.74 -2.65 -0.62
CA ASP A 28 -12.10 -2.10 -0.56
C ASP A 28 -12.10 -0.67 -0.03
N GLN A 29 -11.25 -0.37 0.96
CA GLN A 29 -11.05 0.99 1.45
C GLN A 29 -10.52 1.94 0.35
N LEU A 30 -9.58 1.48 -0.49
CA LEU A 30 -9.05 2.28 -1.60
C LEU A 30 -10.07 2.45 -2.74
N ILE A 31 -10.92 1.45 -3.00
CA ILE A 31 -12.05 1.59 -3.93
C ILE A 31 -13.03 2.66 -3.43
N ASN A 32 -13.36 2.64 -2.14
CA ASN A 32 -14.22 3.64 -1.53
C ASN A 32 -13.58 5.05 -1.60
N LEU A 33 -12.30 5.16 -1.23
CA LEU A 33 -11.54 6.41 -1.37
C LEU A 33 -11.60 6.94 -2.79
N ARG A 34 -11.37 6.08 -3.79
CA ARG A 34 -11.50 6.46 -5.20
C ARG A 34 -12.91 6.96 -5.49
N GLN A 35 -13.97 6.26 -5.10
CA GLN A 35 -15.34 6.69 -5.38
C GLN A 35 -15.63 8.09 -4.82
N ILE A 36 -15.16 8.40 -3.61
CA ILE A 36 -15.30 9.74 -3.02
C ILE A 36 -14.54 10.79 -3.82
N ILE A 37 -13.34 10.44 -4.33
CA ILE A 37 -12.42 11.37 -4.99
C ILE A 37 -12.66 11.45 -6.51
N ASP A 38 -13.25 10.47 -7.19
CA ASP A 38 -13.38 10.41 -8.66
C ASP A 38 -14.65 11.11 -9.18
N LEU A 39 -15.52 11.61 -8.29
CA LEU A 39 -16.74 12.35 -8.63
C LEU A 39 -16.44 13.78 -9.17
N GLU A 40 -15.68 13.88 -10.27
CA GLU A 40 -15.26 15.12 -10.95
C GLU A 40 -16.41 16.07 -11.28
N SER A 41 -17.59 15.56 -11.65
CA SER A 41 -18.75 16.40 -11.99
C SER A 41 -19.35 17.16 -10.80
N ASP A 42 -19.01 16.74 -9.58
CA ASP A 42 -19.77 17.07 -8.37
C ASP A 42 -18.86 17.72 -7.31
N PHE A 43 -17.53 17.72 -7.51
CA PHE A 43 -16.56 18.46 -6.67
C PHE A 43 -16.67 19.98 -6.84
N SER A 44 -17.19 20.43 -7.99
CA SER A 44 -17.50 21.84 -8.25
C SER A 44 -18.88 22.25 -7.72
N GLN A 45 -19.76 21.30 -7.39
CA GLN A 45 -21.17 21.57 -7.04
C GLN A 45 -21.49 21.31 -5.57
N GLN A 46 -20.77 20.39 -4.90
CA GLN A 46 -20.89 20.16 -3.46
C GLN A 46 -19.93 21.03 -2.66
N ASP A 47 -20.31 21.36 -1.42
CA ASP A 47 -19.44 22.04 -0.47
C ASP A 47 -18.14 21.23 -0.30
N PRO A 48 -16.97 21.76 -0.73
CA PRO A 48 -15.71 21.04 -0.67
C PRO A 48 -15.39 20.57 0.75
N THR A 49 -15.82 21.33 1.77
CA THR A 49 -15.64 21.00 3.19
C THR A 49 -16.22 19.62 3.54
N SER A 50 -17.47 19.36 3.11
CA SER A 50 -18.16 18.10 3.40
C SER A 50 -17.44 16.88 2.82
N ARG A 51 -16.87 17.01 1.62
CA ARG A 51 -16.12 15.92 0.95
C ARG A 51 -14.78 15.65 1.61
N TYR A 52 -14.02 16.69 1.94
CA TYR A 52 -12.76 16.47 2.65
C TYR A 52 -13.01 15.89 4.04
N GLN A 53 -14.11 16.24 4.71
CA GLN A 53 -14.51 15.58 5.96
C GLN A 53 -14.77 14.07 5.77
N LEU A 54 -15.43 13.66 4.68
CA LEU A 54 -15.59 12.24 4.34
C LEU A 54 -14.23 11.56 4.08
N VAL A 55 -13.34 12.20 3.33
CA VAL A 55 -11.96 11.71 3.09
C VAL A 55 -11.22 11.52 4.41
N CYS A 56 -11.28 12.51 5.32
CA CYS A 56 -10.67 12.39 6.65
C CYS A 56 -11.32 11.32 7.52
N GLY A 57 -12.62 11.04 7.34
CA GLY A 57 -13.31 9.95 8.02
C GLY A 57 -12.72 8.59 7.68
N ILE A 58 -12.51 8.29 6.39
CA ILE A 58 -11.97 7.01 5.92
C ILE A 58 -10.44 6.91 6.00
N GLN A 59 -9.75 8.04 6.13
CA GLN A 59 -8.29 8.10 6.24
C GLN A 59 -7.75 7.26 7.40
N SER A 60 -8.41 7.34 8.56
CA SER A 60 -7.94 6.64 9.77
C SER A 60 -7.89 5.13 9.57
N ASP A 61 -8.94 4.55 9.00
CA ASP A 61 -9.04 3.12 8.69
C ASP A 61 -7.97 2.69 7.67
N ILE A 62 -7.73 3.48 6.62
CA ILE A 62 -6.71 3.19 5.60
C ILE A 62 -5.31 3.20 6.20
N VAL A 63 -5.01 4.19 7.03
CA VAL A 63 -3.69 4.31 7.68
C VAL A 63 -3.46 3.17 8.66
N VAL A 64 -4.49 2.75 9.41
CA VAL A 64 -4.40 1.60 10.32
C VAL A 64 -4.11 0.33 9.53
N THR A 65 -4.91 0.00 8.53
CA THR A 65 -4.71 -1.22 7.72
C THR A 65 -3.36 -1.20 7.00
N TYR A 66 -2.95 -0.05 6.46
CA TYR A 66 -1.62 0.12 5.84
C TYR A 66 -0.48 -0.21 6.82
N ASN A 67 -0.55 0.31 8.05
CA ASN A 67 0.48 0.06 9.05
C ASN A 67 0.48 -1.40 9.53
N GLN A 68 -0.69 -2.04 9.63
CA GLN A 68 -0.79 -3.47 9.92
C GLN A 68 -0.12 -4.31 8.82
N ILE A 69 -0.38 -4.00 7.55
CA ILE A 69 0.29 -4.67 6.41
C ILE A 69 1.81 -4.49 6.49
N LYS A 70 2.27 -3.25 6.69
CA LYS A 70 3.71 -2.96 6.83
C LYS A 70 4.35 -3.73 7.99
N SER A 71 3.68 -3.83 9.12
CA SER A 71 4.15 -4.57 10.29
C SER A 71 4.19 -6.08 10.05
N ALA A 72 3.14 -6.63 9.43
CA ALA A 72 3.08 -8.03 9.05
C ALA A 72 4.23 -8.38 8.11
N LEU A 73 4.49 -7.55 7.08
CA LEU A 73 5.61 -7.74 6.17
C LEU A 73 6.96 -7.71 6.88
N PHE A 74 7.18 -6.77 7.79
CA PHE A 74 8.44 -6.71 8.55
C PHE A 74 8.66 -7.96 9.43
N THR A 75 7.57 -8.58 9.89
CA THR A 75 7.62 -9.78 10.73
C THR A 75 7.80 -11.06 9.90
N ILE A 76 7.13 -11.13 8.74
CA ILE A 76 7.15 -12.28 7.83
C ILE A 76 8.46 -12.33 7.02
N CYS A 77 8.99 -11.18 6.60
CA CYS A 77 10.16 -11.07 5.73
C CYS A 77 11.40 -10.65 6.54
N PRO A 78 12.43 -11.51 6.70
CA PRO A 78 13.65 -11.13 7.41
C PRO A 78 14.39 -10.01 6.68
N ALA A 79 14.85 -8.97 7.39
CA ALA A 79 15.67 -7.90 6.83
C ALA A 79 17.01 -8.37 6.22
N SER A 80 17.45 -9.60 6.54
CA SER A 80 18.63 -10.26 5.97
C SER A 80 18.37 -10.98 4.65
N ALA A 81 17.11 -11.13 4.24
CA ALA A 81 16.73 -11.63 2.92
C ALA A 81 16.97 -10.51 1.88
N LYS A 82 18.24 -10.17 1.65
CA LYS A 82 18.63 -9.70 0.32
C LYS A 82 18.32 -10.88 -0.60
N PHE A 83 17.16 -10.85 -1.23
CA PHE A 83 16.69 -11.86 -2.16
C PHE A 83 17.55 -11.84 -3.43
N THR A 84 18.80 -12.27 -3.30
CA THR A 84 19.67 -12.53 -4.44
C THR A 84 19.13 -13.75 -5.16
N LYS A 85 19.20 -13.76 -6.50
CA LYS A 85 18.76 -14.90 -7.35
C LYS A 85 19.31 -16.26 -6.87
N ILE A 86 20.48 -16.26 -6.22
CA ILE A 86 21.18 -17.45 -5.72
C ILE A 86 20.49 -18.08 -4.50
N ASN A 87 19.92 -17.28 -3.59
CA ASN A 87 19.21 -17.79 -2.41
C ASN A 87 17.85 -18.42 -2.76
N ARG A 88 17.35 -18.26 -4.00
CA ARG A 88 16.08 -18.85 -4.47
C ARG A 88 16.17 -20.33 -4.83
N LEU A 89 17.38 -20.82 -5.12
CA LEU A 89 17.62 -22.15 -5.71
C LEU A 89 18.24 -23.16 -4.74
N VAL A 90 18.77 -22.69 -3.60
CA VAL A 90 19.71 -23.47 -2.78
C VAL A 90 19.15 -23.90 -1.43
N THR A 91 18.09 -23.26 -0.94
CA THR A 91 17.47 -23.67 0.34
C THR A 91 16.50 -24.82 0.09
N ASP A 92 16.91 -26.04 0.45
CA ASP A 92 16.00 -27.15 0.74
C ASP A 92 15.12 -26.73 1.94
N ASP A 93 13.96 -26.16 1.66
CA ASP A 93 13.06 -25.53 2.62
C ASP A 93 12.12 -26.52 3.34
N GLN A 94 12.53 -27.80 3.45
CA GLN A 94 12.00 -28.85 4.33
C GLN A 94 10.51 -28.72 4.71
N ASP A 95 9.61 -28.79 3.72
CA ASP A 95 8.15 -28.80 3.92
C ASP A 95 7.59 -27.67 4.81
N LEU A 96 8.18 -26.47 4.75
CA LEU A 96 7.69 -25.30 5.51
C LEU A 96 6.38 -24.67 4.99
N GLU A 97 5.70 -25.31 4.02
CA GLU A 97 4.42 -24.89 3.41
C GLU A 97 4.35 -23.38 3.08
N GLU A 98 3.59 -22.61 3.86
CA GLU A 98 3.38 -21.16 3.69
C GLU A 98 4.65 -20.34 3.97
N LEU A 99 5.60 -20.86 4.75
CA LEU A 99 6.86 -20.19 5.09
C LEU A 99 7.98 -20.49 4.09
N LYS A 100 7.69 -21.20 3.00
CA LYS A 100 8.68 -21.46 1.95
C LYS A 100 9.25 -20.15 1.41
N PHE A 101 10.55 -20.17 1.15
CA PHE A 101 11.33 -18.96 0.89
C PHE A 101 10.78 -18.17 -0.30
N TYR A 102 10.29 -18.87 -1.33
CA TYR A 102 9.71 -18.25 -2.53
C TYR A 102 8.37 -17.53 -2.25
N ARG A 103 7.54 -18.04 -1.33
CA ARG A 103 6.27 -17.39 -0.95
C ARG A 103 6.57 -16.06 -0.26
N LEU A 104 7.49 -16.08 0.70
CA LEU A 104 7.97 -14.90 1.42
C LEU A 104 8.59 -13.87 0.46
N HIS A 105 9.33 -14.33 -0.56
CA HIS A 105 9.91 -13.45 -1.57
C HIS A 105 8.85 -12.70 -2.38
N GLY A 106 7.88 -13.39 -2.95
CA GLY A 106 6.87 -12.70 -3.75
C GLY A 106 5.91 -11.85 -2.92
N ILE A 107 5.68 -12.20 -1.64
CA ILE A 107 5.04 -11.28 -0.68
C ILE A 107 5.86 -9.98 -0.55
N ALA A 108 7.19 -10.08 -0.38
CA ALA A 108 8.05 -8.91 -0.28
C ALA A 108 8.04 -8.07 -1.56
N CYS A 109 8.08 -8.69 -2.75
CA CYS A 109 8.04 -7.96 -4.02
C CYS A 109 6.68 -7.31 -4.27
N HIS A 110 5.58 -8.07 -4.24
CA HIS A 110 4.26 -7.53 -4.63
C HIS A 110 3.63 -6.63 -3.55
N VAL A 111 3.78 -6.98 -2.27
CA VAL A 111 3.21 -6.14 -1.20
C VAL A 111 4.19 -5.04 -0.79
N GLY A 112 5.48 -5.36 -0.70
CA GLY A 112 6.51 -4.39 -0.30
C GLY A 112 6.89 -3.43 -1.41
N ASP A 113 7.43 -3.94 -2.52
CA ASP A 113 7.97 -3.09 -3.59
C ASP A 113 6.88 -2.44 -4.43
N ASP A 114 5.78 -3.13 -4.75
CA ASP A 114 4.71 -2.55 -5.59
C ASP A 114 3.70 -1.73 -4.76
N PHE A 115 3.10 -2.32 -3.72
CA PHE A 115 2.06 -1.64 -2.93
C PHE A 115 2.60 -0.56 -1.97
N LEU A 116 3.59 -0.86 -1.11
CA LEU A 116 4.08 0.15 -0.17
C LEU A 116 4.78 1.32 -0.88
N ALA A 117 5.56 1.07 -1.93
CA ALA A 117 6.24 2.16 -2.65
C ALA A 117 5.27 3.10 -3.38
N THR A 118 4.14 2.59 -3.86
CA THR A 118 3.13 3.39 -4.59
C THR A 118 2.14 4.12 -3.67
N SER A 119 2.15 3.82 -2.37
CA SER A 119 1.24 4.41 -1.37
C SER A 119 1.57 5.85 -0.94
N SER A 120 2.80 6.33 -1.20
CA SER A 120 3.25 7.66 -0.76
C SER A 120 2.31 8.81 -1.17
N PRO A 121 1.78 8.87 -2.41
CA PRO A 121 0.86 9.94 -2.79
C PRO A 121 -0.51 9.86 -2.10
N ILE A 122 -0.94 8.67 -1.66
CA ILE A 122 -2.19 8.46 -0.89
C ILE A 122 -2.03 9.08 0.50
N LEU A 123 -0.94 8.74 1.20
CA LEU A 123 -0.63 9.31 2.51
C LEU A 123 -0.44 10.84 2.44
N TYR A 124 0.22 11.32 1.39
CA TYR A 124 0.37 12.75 1.14
C TYR A 124 -0.98 13.45 0.92
N PHE A 125 -1.89 12.87 0.14
CA PHE A 125 -3.21 13.45 -0.09
C PHE A 125 -4.04 13.55 1.19
N PHE A 126 -3.93 12.57 2.09
CA PHE A 126 -4.54 12.61 3.40
C PHE A 126 -4.02 13.76 4.27
N GLU A 127 -2.70 13.94 4.32
CA GLU A 127 -2.10 15.08 5.03
C GLU A 127 -2.65 16.42 4.50
N LYS A 128 -2.78 16.55 3.17
CA LYS A 128 -3.30 17.76 2.53
C LYS A 128 -4.79 17.97 2.76
N SER A 129 -5.58 16.91 2.75
CA SER A 129 -7.02 16.97 3.06
C SER A 129 -7.25 17.47 4.50
N TYR A 130 -6.44 16.99 5.45
CA TYR A 130 -6.49 17.44 6.83
C TYR A 130 -6.11 18.92 6.99
N GLN A 131 -5.01 19.35 6.35
CA GLN A 131 -4.56 20.75 6.35
C GLN A 131 -5.64 21.69 5.79
N PHE A 132 -6.32 21.29 4.70
CA PHE A 132 -7.39 22.06 4.09
C PHE A 132 -8.60 22.25 5.03
N ILE A 133 -9.07 21.19 5.69
CA ILE A 133 -10.19 21.28 6.65
C ILE A 133 -9.81 22.13 7.86
N HIS A 134 -8.58 21.96 8.37
CA HIS A 134 -8.10 22.74 9.51
C HIS A 134 -8.10 24.24 9.19
N ARG A 135 -7.67 24.61 7.97
CA ARG A 135 -7.72 25.99 7.48
C ARG A 135 -9.15 26.52 7.46
N LEU A 136 -10.08 25.82 6.82
CA LEU A 136 -11.48 26.26 6.72
C LEU A 136 -12.13 26.50 8.10
N LYS A 137 -11.83 25.63 9.07
CA LYS A 137 -12.30 25.79 10.45
C LYS A 137 -11.68 26.99 11.16
N SER A 138 -10.44 27.34 10.83
CA SER A 138 -9.70 28.45 11.45
C SER A 138 -10.09 29.81 10.87
N THR A 139 -10.38 29.88 9.57
CA THR A 139 -10.85 31.10 8.89
C THR A 139 -12.30 31.48 9.23
N GLY A 140 -13.06 30.57 9.87
CA GLY A 140 -14.42 30.83 10.37
C GLY A 140 -14.49 31.49 11.76
N LYS A 141 -13.35 31.81 12.39
CA LYS A 141 -13.30 32.56 13.66
C LYS A 141 -13.15 34.07 13.38
N THR A 142 -13.95 34.88 14.07
CA THR A 142 -14.02 36.35 13.92
C THR A 142 -12.69 37.05 14.17
N PRO A 143 -12.42 38.19 13.50
CA PRO A 143 -11.13 38.87 13.47
C PRO A 143 -10.88 39.77 14.69
N ASP A 144 -11.02 39.25 15.91
CA ASP A 144 -10.70 40.01 17.13
C ASP A 144 -9.50 39.46 17.91
N ASP A 145 -8.94 38.31 17.50
CA ASP A 145 -7.72 37.76 18.10
C ASP A 145 -6.56 37.85 17.09
N GLU A 146 -6.03 39.06 16.92
CA GLU A 146 -4.70 39.26 16.35
C GLU A 146 -3.67 38.49 17.18
N LEU A 147 -2.91 37.60 16.52
CA LEU A 147 -1.46 37.51 16.67
C LEU A 147 -0.89 36.70 15.50
N SER A 148 -0.36 37.45 14.53
CA SER A 148 0.79 37.11 13.68
C SER A 148 1.29 35.65 13.76
N PHE A 149 0.94 34.86 12.75
CA PHE A 149 1.90 33.95 12.14
C PHE A 149 1.84 34.12 10.63
N SER A 150 2.74 34.98 10.14
CA SER A 150 3.15 35.00 8.74
C SER A 150 3.85 33.69 8.43
N ASP A 151 3.10 32.73 7.90
CA ASP A 151 3.71 31.64 7.13
C ASP A 151 2.94 31.50 5.82
N ASP A 152 3.07 32.55 5.01
CA ASP A 152 2.48 32.67 3.67
C ASP A 152 3.01 31.58 2.71
N HIS A 153 4.04 30.83 3.12
CA HIS A 153 4.63 29.71 2.39
C HIS A 153 4.07 28.32 2.77
N LEU A 154 3.16 28.23 3.75
CA LEU A 154 2.47 26.98 4.10
C LEU A 154 1.05 26.87 3.52
N TYR A 155 0.60 27.87 2.75
CA TYR A 155 -0.77 27.91 2.23
C TYR A 155 -0.91 27.15 0.92
N PHE A 156 -1.53 25.97 1.00
CA PHE A 156 -1.91 25.16 -0.15
C PHE A 156 -3.00 25.86 -1.00
N SER A 157 -2.77 25.98 -2.31
CA SER A 157 -3.74 26.52 -3.27
C SER A 157 -4.78 25.47 -3.71
N GLU A 158 -5.93 25.92 -4.23
CA GLU A 158 -6.93 25.03 -4.85
C GLU A 158 -6.34 24.24 -6.03
N ASP A 159 -5.41 24.84 -6.78
CA ASP A 159 -4.71 24.18 -7.87
C ASP A 159 -3.81 23.04 -7.35
N GLU A 160 -3.08 23.25 -6.27
CA GLU A 160 -2.25 22.20 -5.67
C GLU A 160 -3.09 21.03 -5.14
N LEU A 161 -4.28 21.31 -4.62
CA LEU A 161 -5.23 20.30 -4.18
C LEU A 161 -5.81 19.50 -5.35
N TYR A 162 -6.10 20.18 -6.47
CA TYR A 162 -6.49 19.55 -7.73
C TYR A 162 -5.40 18.61 -8.28
N PHE A 163 -4.14 19.07 -8.29
CA PHE A 163 -3.00 18.23 -8.70
C PHE A 163 -2.77 17.06 -7.75
N ALA A 164 -2.87 17.28 -6.43
CA ALA A 164 -2.77 16.22 -5.43
C ALA A 164 -3.85 15.16 -5.62
N ARG A 165 -5.09 15.58 -5.90
CA ARG A 165 -6.21 14.69 -6.25
C ARG A 165 -5.92 13.84 -7.48
N LYS A 166 -5.48 14.44 -8.59
CA LYS A 166 -5.14 13.67 -9.80
C LYS A 166 -4.02 12.65 -9.55
N LYS A 167 -3.01 13.05 -8.77
CA LYS A 167 -1.90 12.16 -8.38
C LYS A 167 -2.40 11.01 -7.51
N VAL A 168 -3.31 11.26 -6.57
CA VAL A 168 -3.87 10.23 -5.69
C VAL A 168 -4.67 9.21 -6.46
N ILE A 169 -5.51 9.63 -7.42
CA ILE A 169 -6.30 8.72 -8.25
C ILE A 169 -5.38 7.76 -9.00
N ARG A 170 -4.33 8.27 -9.65
CA ARG A 170 -3.34 7.43 -10.35
C ARG A 170 -2.67 6.45 -9.39
N SER A 171 -2.28 6.90 -8.19
CA SER A 171 -1.69 6.02 -7.18
C SER A 171 -2.64 4.96 -6.66
N ILE A 172 -3.94 5.27 -6.51
CA ILE A 172 -4.93 4.27 -6.11
C ILE A 172 -5.02 3.16 -7.16
N TYR A 173 -5.02 3.48 -8.46
CA TYR A 173 -4.99 2.45 -9.51
C TYR A 173 -3.75 1.56 -9.42
N SER A 174 -2.56 2.16 -9.26
CA SER A 174 -1.32 1.40 -9.11
C SER A 174 -1.33 0.52 -7.85
N ALA A 175 -1.81 1.06 -6.72
CA ALA A 175 -1.91 0.33 -5.47
C ALA A 175 -2.90 -0.85 -5.57
N LEU A 176 -4.07 -0.63 -6.20
CA LEU A 176 -5.04 -1.70 -6.44
C LEU A 176 -4.46 -2.80 -7.32
N ALA A 177 -3.72 -2.46 -8.39
CA ALA A 177 -3.05 -3.44 -9.22
C ALA A 177 -2.04 -4.26 -8.40
N GLY A 178 -1.19 -3.61 -7.59
CA GLY A 178 -0.24 -4.30 -6.71
C GLY A 178 -0.93 -5.20 -5.66
N ILE A 179 -2.04 -4.76 -5.09
CA ILE A 179 -2.83 -5.56 -4.14
C ILE A 179 -3.43 -6.79 -4.81
N GLU A 180 -4.02 -6.64 -6.01
CA GLU A 180 -4.58 -7.79 -6.75
C GLU A 180 -3.49 -8.79 -7.12
N SER A 181 -2.34 -8.32 -7.64
CA SER A 181 -1.20 -9.20 -7.91
C SER A 181 -0.69 -9.92 -6.66
N ALA A 182 -0.66 -9.23 -5.51
CA ALA A 182 -0.30 -9.86 -4.24
C ALA A 182 -1.32 -10.92 -3.80
N ILE A 183 -2.62 -10.67 -3.95
CA ILE A 183 -3.68 -11.62 -3.64
C ILE A 183 -3.58 -12.86 -4.54
N GLU A 184 -3.36 -12.65 -5.84
CA GLU A 184 -3.17 -13.73 -6.82
C GLU A 184 -1.95 -14.57 -6.48
N TRP A 185 -0.81 -13.94 -6.21
CA TRP A 185 0.42 -14.62 -5.78
C TRP A 185 0.21 -15.46 -4.51
N LEU A 186 -0.48 -14.90 -3.51
CA LEU A 186 -0.81 -15.58 -2.25
C LEU A 186 -1.84 -16.72 -2.42
N ARG A 187 -2.61 -16.70 -3.51
CA ARG A 187 -3.58 -17.75 -3.87
C ARG A 187 -2.96 -18.85 -4.74
N GLY A 188 -1.91 -18.53 -5.50
CA GLY A 188 -1.24 -19.45 -6.43
C GLY A 188 -0.77 -20.76 -5.80
N SER A 189 -0.87 -21.83 -6.57
CA SER A 189 -0.25 -23.10 -6.19
C SER A 189 1.27 -22.99 -6.37
N GLU A 190 2.03 -23.81 -5.64
CA GLU A 190 3.49 -23.83 -5.80
C GLU A 190 3.92 -24.14 -7.25
N LEU A 191 3.09 -24.88 -7.98
CA LEU A 191 3.32 -25.25 -9.36
C LEU A 191 3.16 -24.07 -10.33
N ASP A 192 2.13 -23.25 -10.15
CA ASP A 192 1.91 -22.04 -10.97
C ASP A 192 3.10 -21.07 -10.82
N MET A 193 3.60 -20.96 -9.58
CA MET A 193 4.71 -20.07 -9.22
C MET A 193 6.07 -20.56 -9.77
N ILE A 194 6.29 -21.89 -9.81
CA ILE A 194 7.47 -22.49 -10.45
C ILE A 194 7.42 -22.29 -11.97
N GLN A 195 6.24 -22.38 -12.59
CA GLN A 195 6.06 -22.17 -14.03
C GLN A 195 6.35 -20.71 -14.44
N ASP A 196 5.89 -19.72 -13.67
CA ASP A 196 6.21 -18.32 -13.93
C ASP A 196 7.72 -18.03 -13.85
N GLU A 197 8.40 -18.59 -12.83
CA GLU A 197 9.86 -18.46 -12.69
C GLU A 197 10.62 -19.18 -13.82
N TRP A 198 10.16 -20.36 -14.25
CA TRP A 198 10.73 -21.05 -15.41
C TRP A 198 10.59 -20.24 -16.69
N THR A 199 9.45 -19.57 -16.89
CA THR A 199 9.21 -18.72 -18.05
C THR A 199 10.14 -17.51 -18.06
N LEU A 200 10.32 -16.85 -16.90
CA LEU A 200 11.28 -15.75 -16.74
C LEU A 200 12.73 -16.20 -16.98
N GLN A 201 13.10 -17.41 -16.56
CA GLN A 201 14.43 -17.96 -16.81
C GLN A 201 14.66 -18.24 -18.30
N ILE A 202 13.68 -18.83 -18.98
CA ILE A 202 13.72 -19.06 -20.43
C ILE A 202 13.88 -17.73 -21.19
N ASP A 203 13.09 -16.71 -20.85
CA ASP A 203 13.19 -15.38 -21.46
C ASP A 203 14.57 -14.74 -21.26
N THR A 204 15.16 -14.88 -20.07
CA THR A 204 16.52 -14.39 -19.83
C THR A 204 17.58 -15.18 -20.60
N LEU A 205 17.42 -16.51 -20.73
CA LEU A 205 18.36 -17.34 -21.49
C LEU A 205 18.28 -17.05 -22.99
N ASP A 206 17.10 -16.79 -23.55
CA ASP A 206 16.94 -16.37 -24.95
C ASP A 206 17.52 -14.98 -25.21
N THR A 207 17.47 -14.08 -24.22
CA THR A 207 18.07 -12.74 -24.31
C THR A 207 19.61 -12.79 -24.30
N PHE A 208 20.22 -13.78 -23.65
CA PHE A 208 21.68 -13.97 -23.59
C PHE A 208 22.21 -15.04 -24.56
N GLY A 209 21.33 -15.86 -25.17
CA GLY A 209 21.67 -16.94 -26.10
C GLY A 209 21.74 -16.54 -27.57
N GLY A 210 21.41 -15.28 -27.90
CA GLY A 210 21.59 -14.70 -29.24
C GLY A 210 23.01 -14.16 -29.46
N LEU A 211 24.00 -15.03 -29.55
CA LEU A 211 25.34 -14.74 -30.09
C LEU A 211 25.79 -15.84 -31.05
#